data_AF-A0A2D9S3N0-F1
#
_entry.id   AF-A0A2D9S3N0-F1
#
_cell.length_a   1.000
_cell.length_b   1.000
_cell.length_c   1.000
_cell.angle_alpha   90.00
_cell.angle_beta   90.00
_cell.angle_gamma   90.00
#
_symmetry.space_group_name_H-M   'P 1'
#
loop_
_entity.id
_entity.type
_entity.pdbx_description
1 polymer ?
#
loop_
_entity_poly.entity_id
_entity_poly.type
_entity_poly.pdbx_seq_one_letter_code
_entity_poly.pdbx_strand_id
1 'polypeptide(L)' 'ITGSKIKVVEGDRRDGDPAILISDSKRASEILDWSPDYTDLTSIIVHAWQWHQSKKSDR' A
#
# COMPACT_ATOMS: atom_id res chain seq x y z
N ILE A 1 -3.87 10.32 -1.72
CA ILE A 1 -4.14 11.08 -0.48
C ILE A 1 -2.86 11.80 -0.07
N THR A 2 -2.84 13.11 -0.28
CA THR A 2 -1.74 14.07 -0.02
C THR A 2 -2.23 15.52 -0.24
N GLY A 3 -3.38 15.70 -0.91
CA GLY A 3 -3.89 17.01 -1.34
C GLY A 3 -3.16 17.59 -2.56
N SER A 4 -2.14 16.90 -3.06
CA SER A 4 -1.28 17.36 -4.14
C SER A 4 -1.42 16.49 -5.39
N LYS A 5 -1.30 17.09 -6.57
CA LYS A 5 -1.20 16.34 -7.83
C LYS A 5 0.14 15.61 -7.87
N ILE A 6 0.11 14.31 -8.12
CA ILE A 6 1.31 13.50 -8.32
C ILE A 6 1.61 13.49 -9.82
N LYS A 7 2.80 13.94 -10.21
CA LYS A 7 3.25 13.87 -11.60
C LYS A 7 3.56 12.41 -11.95
N VAL A 8 2.89 11.90 -12.98
CA VAL A 8 3.14 10.56 -13.53
C VAL A 8 3.84 10.72 -14.88
N VAL A 9 4.86 9.90 -15.13
CA VAL A 9 5.55 9.79 -16.41
C VAL A 9 5.57 8.31 -16.76
N GLU A 10 4.87 7.94 -17.82
CA GLU A 10 4.81 6.56 -18.31
C GLU A 10 6.17 6.16 -18.90
N GLY A 11 6.51 4.88 -18.75
CA GLY A 11 7.72 4.28 -19.29
C GLY A 11 7.49 2.82 -19.64
N ASP A 12 8.50 2.18 -20.23
CA ASP A 12 8.40 0.78 -20.63
C ASP A 12 8.22 -0.15 -19.42
N ARG A 13 7.47 -1.25 -19.63
CA ARG A 13 7.32 -2.29 -18.63
C ARG A 13 8.67 -2.95 -18.38
N ARG A 14 8.96 -3.25 -17.11
CA ARG A 14 10.16 -4.02 -16.75
C ARG A 14 9.99 -5.48 -17.17
N ASP A 15 11.00 -6.02 -17.84
CA ASP A 15 11.02 -7.44 -18.18
C ASP A 15 10.95 -8.29 -16.91
N GLY A 16 10.10 -9.32 -16.95
CA GLY A 16 9.87 -10.23 -15.83
C GLY A 16 8.79 -9.80 -14.84
N ASP A 17 8.33 -8.54 -14.84
CA ASP A 17 7.24 -8.12 -13.95
C ASP A 17 5.91 -8.73 -14.44
N PRO A 18 5.15 -9.48 -13.62
CA PRO A 18 3.82 -9.98 -13.99
C PRO A 18 2.80 -8.83 -14.04
N ALA A 19 1.69 -9.02 -14.76
CA ALA A 19 0.67 -7.99 -14.88
C ALA A 19 -0.10 -7.79 -13.56
N ILE A 20 -0.28 -8.87 -12.79
CA ILE A 20 -0.97 -8.90 -11.50
C ILE A 20 -0.27 -9.94 -10.63
N LEU A 21 -0.09 -9.60 -9.35
CA LEU A 21 0.45 -10.51 -8.34
C LEU A 21 -0.30 -10.32 -7.02
N ILE A 22 -1.09 -11.32 -6.63
CA ILE A 22 -1.92 -11.30 -5.41
C ILE A 22 -1.79 -12.66 -4.73
N SER A 23 -1.73 -12.67 -3.40
CA SER A 23 -1.74 -13.88 -2.57
C SER A 23 -3.12 -14.17 -1.97
N ASP A 24 -3.45 -15.44 -1.79
CA ASP A 24 -4.62 -15.86 -1.01
C ASP A 24 -4.31 -15.90 0.49
N SER A 25 -5.08 -15.16 1.29
CA SER A 25 -4.93 -15.09 2.76
C SER A 25 -5.81 -16.09 3.52
N LYS A 26 -6.63 -16.89 2.83
CA LYS A 26 -7.59 -17.82 3.46
C LYS A 26 -6.98 -18.73 4.52
N ARG A 27 -5.79 -19.28 4.25
CA ARG A 27 -5.09 -20.17 5.20
C ARG A 27 -4.76 -19.48 6.53
N ALA A 28 -4.44 -18.18 6.50
CA ALA A 28 -4.16 -17.43 7.72
C ALA A 28 -5.43 -17.26 8.55
N SER A 29 -6.57 -16.94 7.91
CA SER A 29 -7.86 -16.83 8.58
C SER A 29 -8.30 -18.15 9.21
N GLU A 30 -8.13 -19.28 8.50
CA GLU A 30 -8.54 -20.60 8.99
C GLU A 30 -7.71 -21.10 10.19
N ILE A 31 -6.40 -20.86 10.19
CA ILE A 31 -5.49 -21.45 11.19
C ILE A 31 -5.25 -20.52 12.37
N LEU A 32 -5.26 -19.22 12.14
CA LEU A 32 -4.87 -18.22 13.13
C LEU A 32 -6.05 -17.39 13.65
N ASP A 33 -7.27 -17.64 13.15
CA ASP A 33 -8.42 -16.75 13.34
C ASP A 33 -8.07 -15.28 12.96
N TRP A 34 -7.21 -15.15 11.96
CA TRP A 34 -6.68 -13.85 11.55
C TRP A 34 -7.66 -13.15 10.60
N SER A 35 -8.03 -11.92 10.98
CA SER A 35 -8.83 -11.00 10.17
C SER A 35 -8.09 -9.66 10.03
N PRO A 36 -7.87 -9.14 8.82
CA PRO A 36 -7.26 -7.83 8.63
C PRO A 36 -8.26 -6.70 8.94
N ASP A 37 -7.89 -5.79 9.82
CA ASP A 37 -8.71 -4.62 10.16
C ASP A 37 -8.64 -3.50 9.11
N TYR A 38 -7.56 -3.45 8.33
CA TYR A 38 -7.29 -2.39 7.33
C TYR A 38 -7.13 -2.99 5.93
N THR A 39 -8.25 -3.22 5.25
CA THR A 39 -8.26 -3.79 3.90
C THR A 39 -8.42 -2.74 2.80
N ASP A 40 -8.81 -1.51 3.16
CA ASP A 40 -9.04 -0.45 2.20
C ASP A 40 -7.75 0.34 1.89
N LEU A 41 -7.54 0.60 0.59
CA LEU A 41 -6.34 1.27 0.12
C LEU A 41 -6.21 2.71 0.65
N THR A 42 -7.34 3.38 0.88
CA THR A 42 -7.39 4.77 1.37
C THR A 42 -6.77 4.86 2.76
N SER A 43 -7.21 4.05 3.72
CA SER A 43 -6.68 4.02 5.09
C SER A 43 -5.20 3.65 5.10
N ILE A 44 -4.80 2.66 4.30
CA ILE A 44 -3.39 2.27 4.17
C ILE A 44 -2.52 3.46 3.73
N ILE A 45 -2.94 4.19 2.69
CA ILE A 45 -2.20 5.37 2.20
C ILE A 45 -2.25 6.52 3.22
N VAL A 46 -3.37 6.74 3.92
CA VAL A 46 -3.50 7.78 4.97
C VAL A 46 -2.50 7.55 6.08
N HIS A 47 -2.45 6.34 6.65
CA HIS A 47 -1.53 6.01 7.74
C HIS A 47 -0.07 6.20 7.34
N ALA A 48 0.30 5.73 6.14
CA ALA A 48 1.64 5.91 5.60
C ALA A 48 1.98 7.41 5.44
N TRP A 49 1.06 8.20 4.88
CA TRP A 49 1.28 9.64 4.68
C TRP A 49 1.43 10.40 6.00
N GLN A 50 0.58 10.12 6.99
CA GLN A 50 0.66 10.74 8.32
C GLN A 50 2.01 10.46 8.98
N TRP A 51 2.48 9.20 8.93
CA TRP A 51 3.81 8.83 9.41
C TRP A 51 4.94 9.57 8.70
N HIS A 52 4.87 9.68 7.37
CA HIS A 52 5.86 10.42 6.60
C HIS A 52 5.88 11.92 6.92
N GLN A 53 4.75 12.51 7.33
CA GLN A 53 4.68 13.91 7.74
C GLN A 53 5.26 14.14 9.14
N SER A 54 4.99 13.26 10.11
CA SER A 54 5.52 13.41 11.48
C SER A 54 7.04 13.31 11.53
N LYS A 55 7.64 12.47 10.67
CA LYS A 55 9.11 12.32 10.56
C LYS A 55 9.84 13.52 9.95
N LYS A 56 9.13 14.47 9.32
CA LYS A 56 9.77 15.67 8.75
C LYS A 56 10.10 16.73 9.81
N SER A 57 9.63 16.59 11.05
CA SER A 57 9.89 17.55 12.14
C SER A 57 11.23 17.32 12.86
N ASP A 58 11.94 16.22 12.59
CA ASP A 58 13.26 15.90 13.17
C ASP A 58 14.45 16.27 12.25
N ARG A 59 14.26 17.23 11.34
CA ARG A 59 15.34 17.82 10.53
C ARG A 59 15.33 19.33 10.62
#